data_AF-D6TKL0-F1
#
_entry.id   AF-D6TKL0-F1
#
_cell.length_a   1.000
_cell.length_b   1.000
_cell.length_c   1.000
_cell.angle_alpha   90.00
_cell.angle_beta   90.00
_cell.angle_gamma   90.00
#
_symmetry.space_group_name_H-M   'P 1'
#
loop_
_entity.id
_entity.type
_entity.pdbx_description
1 polymer ?
#
loop_
_entity_poly.entity_id
_entity_poly.type
_entity_poly.pdbx_seq_one_letter_code
_entity_poly.pdbx_strand_id
1 'polypeptide(L)'
;MNRRFIMGVILVIIACCLLLTSLTLYATSIAGVTLPGMSSVEPTPTPVPETPTPIPTPKPELTAQGPLPVLQAKVAYLVDMQNGHVLYDIHGEQAAPMASTTKIMTALIAIQTGNLDQEITVKRDAYLHVIELGSSNAGLVPGEQFTLRELLYGLMLPSGGDAAIAISDALAGSPENFVVRMNLFASRLHLFQTHYTNVDGLTSEDTHYSSAADLTRLTRYALTNPIFRQIVDTPTYTLPTTKQHGPHTWTNTNTLLSTYKGMLGVKTGHTDLAGYCLVFEAQRNGHSLIGVVLNSPDQAIRDQDVSKLLNWGFGLPMK
;
A
#
# COMPACT_ATOMS: atom_id res chain seq x y z
N MET A 1 -4.42 11.87 -57.63
CA MET A 1 -5.30 12.69 -56.78
C MET A 1 -5.63 13.98 -57.53
N ASN A 2 -6.91 14.22 -57.82
CA ASN A 2 -7.34 15.17 -58.85
C ASN A 2 -7.17 16.63 -58.36
N ARG A 3 -6.39 17.47 -59.07
CA ARG A 3 -6.08 18.87 -58.67
C ARG A 3 -7.34 19.72 -58.42
N ARG A 4 -8.46 19.38 -59.06
CA ARG A 4 -9.76 20.03 -58.87
C ARG A 4 -10.38 19.76 -57.48
N PHE A 5 -10.08 18.61 -56.87
CA PHE A 5 -10.60 18.25 -55.55
C PHE A 5 -9.88 19.02 -54.43
N ILE A 6 -8.56 19.16 -54.54
CA ILE A 6 -7.75 19.90 -53.56
C ILE A 6 -8.11 21.40 -53.57
N MET A 7 -8.37 21.97 -54.75
CA MET A 7 -8.76 23.38 -54.87
C MET A 7 -10.16 23.65 -54.30
N GLY A 8 -11.08 22.68 -54.40
CA GLY A 8 -12.41 22.76 -53.81
C GLY A 8 -12.39 22.75 -52.27
N VAL A 9 -11.56 21.90 -51.67
CA VAL A 9 -11.42 21.81 -50.21
C VAL A 9 -10.81 23.09 -49.61
N ILE A 10 -9.81 23.68 -50.28
CA ILE A 10 -9.18 24.93 -49.82
C ILE A 10 -10.16 26.11 -49.87
N LEU A 11 -11.00 26.21 -50.90
CA LEU A 11 -12.01 27.27 -51.01
C LEU A 11 -13.09 27.18 -49.90
N VAL A 12 -13.48 25.96 -49.50
CA VAL A 12 -14.46 25.75 -48.42
C VAL A 12 -13.87 26.14 -47.05
N ILE A 13 -12.59 25.85 -46.81
CA ILE A 13 -11.92 26.21 -45.55
C ILE A 13 -11.78 27.73 -45.42
N ILE A 14 -11.42 28.43 -46.50
CA ILE A 14 -11.30 29.90 -46.49
C ILE A 14 -12.68 30.57 -46.27
N ALA A 15 -13.75 30.03 -46.87
CA ALA A 15 -15.11 30.54 -46.65
C ALA A 15 -15.58 30.36 -45.19
N CYS A 16 -15.26 29.22 -44.54
CA CYS A 16 -15.57 29.00 -43.12
C CYS A 16 -14.78 29.94 -42.19
N CYS A 17 -13.50 30.23 -42.49
CA CYS A 17 -12.70 31.14 -41.68
C CYS A 17 -13.17 32.60 -41.73
N LEU A 18 -13.78 33.05 -42.84
CA LEU A 18 -14.30 34.42 -43.00
C LEU A 18 -15.69 34.62 -42.37
N LEU A 19 -16.46 33.55 -42.18
CA LEU A 19 -17.76 33.59 -41.47
C LEU A 19 -17.60 33.60 -39.94
N LEU A 20 -16.50 33.08 -39.41
CA LEU A 20 -16.22 33.06 -37.97
C LEU A 20 -15.63 34.38 -37.43
N THR A 21 -15.09 35.25 -38.29
CA THR A 21 -14.55 36.57 -37.90
C THR A 21 -15.56 37.72 -37.98
N SER A 22 -16.77 37.47 -38.52
CA SER A 22 -17.86 38.45 -38.58
C SER A 22 -18.87 38.36 -37.42
N LEU A 23 -18.70 37.39 -36.51
CA LEU A 23 -19.55 37.22 -35.33
C LEU A 23 -18.98 37.84 -34.04
N THR A 24 -17.76 38.40 -34.08
CA THR A 24 -17.09 39.03 -32.91
C THR A 24 -17.08 40.57 -32.97
N LEU A 25 -17.79 41.19 -33.92
CA LEU A 25 -17.85 42.64 -34.10
C LEU A 25 -19.28 43.17 -34.32
N TYR A 26 -20.28 42.70 -33.55
CA TYR A 26 -21.62 43.29 -33.53
C TYR A 26 -22.30 43.15 -32.17
N ALA A 27 -21.70 43.69 -31.11
CA ALA A 27 -22.42 43.95 -29.86
C ALA A 27 -21.71 45.00 -28.99
N THR A 28 -21.45 46.19 -29.53
CA THR A 28 -21.23 47.38 -28.70
C THR A 28 -21.99 48.59 -29.24
N SER A 29 -22.72 49.23 -28.33
CA SER A 29 -23.31 50.58 -28.39
C SER A 29 -24.58 50.81 -29.22
N ILE A 30 -25.73 50.80 -28.54
CA ILE A 30 -26.69 51.90 -28.66
C ILE A 30 -26.96 52.43 -27.26
N ALA A 31 -26.81 53.74 -27.14
CA ALA A 31 -26.86 54.53 -25.92
C ALA A 31 -28.28 54.72 -25.37
N GLY A 32 -28.36 54.74 -24.04
CA GLY A 32 -29.06 55.74 -23.23
C GLY A 32 -30.42 56.27 -23.69
N VAL A 33 -31.47 55.72 -23.10
CA VAL A 33 -32.66 56.49 -22.67
C VAL A 33 -33.04 55.98 -21.28
N THR A 34 -32.78 56.78 -20.24
CA THR A 34 -33.16 56.50 -18.85
C THR A 34 -34.55 57.08 -18.57
N LEU A 35 -35.52 56.21 -18.29
CA LEU A 35 -36.79 56.56 -17.65
C LEU A 35 -36.64 56.33 -16.13
N PRO A 36 -37.09 57.27 -15.26
CA PRO A 36 -36.97 57.07 -13.83
C PRO A 36 -38.15 56.24 -13.29
N GLY A 37 -37.80 55.24 -12.47
CA GLY A 37 -38.64 54.76 -11.38
C GLY A 37 -39.66 53.67 -11.72
N MET A 38 -39.26 52.42 -11.53
CA MET A 38 -39.95 51.44 -10.65
C MET A 38 -38.97 50.29 -10.39
N SER A 39 -38.24 50.36 -9.27
CA SER A 39 -37.37 49.27 -8.83
C SER A 39 -38.25 48.19 -8.23
N SER A 40 -38.42 47.07 -8.93
CA SER A 40 -38.96 45.86 -8.36
C SER A 40 -37.94 45.32 -7.34
N VAL A 41 -38.22 45.49 -6.06
CA VAL A 41 -37.46 44.86 -4.99
C VAL A 41 -37.75 43.36 -5.06
N GLU A 42 -36.82 42.60 -5.63
CA GLU A 42 -36.84 41.15 -5.56
C GLU A 42 -36.62 40.76 -4.08
N PRO A 43 -37.49 39.93 -3.47
CA PRO A 43 -37.36 39.59 -2.07
C PRO A 43 -36.06 38.81 -1.86
N THR A 44 -35.20 39.32 -0.98
CA THR A 44 -34.01 38.61 -0.52
C THR A 44 -34.44 37.24 0.02
N PRO A 45 -33.89 36.11 -0.49
CA PRO A 45 -34.24 34.80 0.05
C PRO A 45 -33.82 34.76 1.52
N THR A 46 -34.79 34.47 2.39
CA THR A 46 -34.56 34.26 3.82
C THR A 46 -33.50 33.16 3.99
N PRO A 47 -32.43 33.37 4.78
CA PRO A 47 -31.47 32.32 5.06
C PRO A 47 -32.22 31.15 5.74
N VAL A 48 -32.22 30.00 5.08
CA VAL A 48 -32.71 28.75 5.69
C VAL A 48 -31.80 28.46 6.87
N PRO A 49 -32.33 28.25 8.09
CA PRO A 49 -31.50 27.85 9.22
C PRO A 49 -30.73 26.58 8.86
N GLU A 50 -29.40 26.65 8.85
CA GLU A 50 -28.58 25.46 8.72
C GLU A 50 -28.90 24.56 9.93
N THR A 51 -29.55 23.42 9.67
CA THR A 51 -29.68 22.38 10.69
C THR A 51 -28.26 22.02 11.14
N PRO A 52 -27.91 22.16 12.43
CA PRO A 52 -26.57 21.86 12.88
C PRO A 52 -26.26 20.41 12.51
N THR A 53 -25.21 20.22 11.70
CA THR A 53 -24.69 18.89 11.40
C THR A 53 -24.43 18.19 12.73
N PRO A 54 -24.98 16.98 12.97
CA PRO A 54 -24.75 16.29 14.23
C PRO A 54 -23.25 16.17 14.46
N ILE A 55 -22.77 16.72 15.58
CA ILE A 55 -21.39 16.55 16.01
C ILE A 55 -21.19 15.04 16.18
N PRO A 56 -20.27 14.40 15.43
CA PRO A 56 -20.03 12.98 15.60
C PRO A 56 -19.64 12.71 17.05
N THR A 57 -20.36 11.81 17.71
CA THR A 57 -20.01 11.35 19.05
C THR A 57 -18.56 10.86 19.02
N PRO A 58 -17.65 11.37 19.86
CA PRO A 58 -16.28 10.89 19.90
C PRO A 58 -16.29 9.39 20.16
N LYS A 59 -15.64 8.62 19.29
CA LYS A 59 -15.45 7.19 19.50
C LYS A 59 -14.45 7.02 20.65
N PRO A 60 -14.63 6.03 21.54
CA PRO A 60 -13.67 5.81 22.59
C PRO A 60 -12.27 5.56 22.03
N GLU A 61 -11.26 6.19 22.60
CA GLU A 61 -9.86 6.11 22.15
C GLU A 61 -8.98 5.48 23.22
N LEU A 62 -8.08 4.58 22.83
CA LEU A 62 -7.05 4.10 23.75
C LEU A 62 -6.13 5.26 24.13
N THR A 63 -5.92 5.43 25.44
CA THR A 63 -4.94 6.41 25.93
C THR A 63 -3.71 5.70 26.43
N ALA A 64 -2.54 6.03 25.87
CA ALA A 64 -1.25 5.60 26.41
C ALA A 64 -1.11 6.09 27.87
N GLN A 65 -1.20 5.17 28.82
CA GLN A 65 -1.08 5.41 30.25
C GLN A 65 -0.31 4.27 30.91
N GLY A 66 0.38 4.56 32.01
CA GLY A 66 1.18 3.59 32.74
C GLY A 66 2.62 3.46 32.21
N PRO A 67 3.44 2.58 32.83
CA PRO A 67 4.81 2.36 32.41
C PRO A 67 4.85 1.73 31.02
N LEU A 68 5.73 2.26 30.16
CA LEU A 68 5.98 1.70 28.84
C LEU A 68 6.71 0.35 28.97
N PRO A 69 6.34 -0.67 28.18
CA PRO A 69 7.08 -1.93 28.15
C PRO A 69 8.50 -1.71 27.65
N VAL A 70 9.48 -2.36 28.28
CA VAL A 70 10.87 -2.36 27.81
C VAL A 70 11.04 -3.45 26.76
N LEU A 71 11.44 -3.04 25.56
CA LEU A 71 11.70 -3.90 24.41
C LEU A 71 13.20 -3.99 24.14
N GLN A 72 13.63 -5.08 23.50
CA GLN A 72 15.01 -5.25 23.06
C GLN A 72 15.22 -4.81 21.61
N ALA A 73 14.15 -4.79 20.80
CA ALA A 73 14.18 -4.18 19.49
C ALA A 73 14.56 -2.68 19.54
N LYS A 74 15.31 -2.22 18.53
CA LYS A 74 15.80 -0.83 18.48
C LYS A 74 14.75 0.18 18.01
N VAL A 75 13.74 -0.30 17.27
CA VAL A 75 12.63 0.51 16.77
C VAL A 75 11.33 -0.24 17.02
N ALA A 76 10.33 0.47 17.54
CA ALA A 76 9.00 -0.08 17.74
C ALA A 76 7.92 1.00 17.66
N TYR A 77 6.79 0.66 17.05
CA TYR A 77 5.66 1.56 16.87
C TYR A 77 4.35 0.80 17.03
N LEU A 78 3.38 1.36 17.75
CA LEU A 78 2.06 0.78 17.96
C LEU A 78 0.98 1.83 17.80
N VAL A 79 -0.06 1.49 17.06
CA VAL A 79 -1.17 2.38 16.72
C VAL A 79 -2.50 1.66 16.92
N ASP A 80 -3.49 2.39 17.44
CA ASP A 80 -4.90 2.01 17.39
C ASP A 80 -5.38 2.05 15.93
N MET A 81 -5.79 0.90 15.38
CA MET A 81 -6.13 0.77 13.97
C MET A 81 -7.30 1.67 13.56
N GLN A 82 -8.28 1.87 14.45
CA GLN A 82 -9.55 2.52 14.18
C GLN A 82 -9.39 4.03 13.93
N ASN A 83 -8.60 4.71 14.75
CA ASN A 83 -8.43 6.18 14.71
C ASN A 83 -7.03 6.58 14.24
N GLY A 84 -6.04 5.67 14.26
CA GLY A 84 -4.65 5.99 13.94
C GLY A 84 -3.87 6.63 15.09
N HIS A 85 -4.41 6.62 16.31
CA HIS A 85 -3.77 7.18 17.47
C HIS A 85 -2.53 6.36 17.83
N VAL A 86 -1.39 7.04 17.98
CA VAL A 86 -0.12 6.44 18.37
C VAL A 86 -0.16 6.11 19.85
N LEU A 87 0.06 4.84 20.17
CA LEU A 87 0.06 4.33 21.54
C LEU A 87 1.49 4.16 22.06
N TYR A 88 2.40 3.73 21.21
CA TYR A 88 3.79 3.47 21.56
C TYR A 88 4.71 3.91 20.42
N ASP A 89 5.79 4.62 20.76
CA ASP A 89 6.77 5.09 19.80
C ASP A 89 8.19 5.04 20.40
N ILE A 90 9.03 4.19 19.82
CA ILE A 90 10.47 4.20 19.99
C ILE A 90 11.09 4.30 18.60
N HIS A 91 11.62 5.48 18.29
CA HIS A 91 12.29 5.78 17.02
C HIS A 91 11.42 5.55 15.78
N GLY A 92 10.08 5.66 15.92
CA GLY A 92 9.12 5.26 14.90
C GLY A 92 9.26 5.97 13.56
N GLU A 93 9.70 7.22 13.58
CA GLU A 93 9.93 8.07 12.40
C GLU A 93 11.35 7.97 11.82
N GLN A 94 12.27 7.26 12.50
CA GLN A 94 13.64 7.12 12.03
C GLN A 94 13.71 6.09 10.88
N ALA A 95 14.49 6.41 9.86
CA ALA A 95 14.75 5.47 8.76
C ALA A 95 15.56 4.27 9.27
N ALA A 96 15.12 3.08 8.89
CA ALA A 96 15.73 1.81 9.25
C ALA A 96 15.61 0.80 8.09
N PRO A 97 16.57 -0.13 7.97
CA PRO A 97 16.43 -1.26 7.07
C PRO A 97 15.20 -2.10 7.45
N MET A 98 14.39 -2.46 6.45
CA MET A 98 13.08 -3.09 6.67
C MET A 98 13.02 -4.57 6.28
N ALA A 99 14.07 -5.09 5.64
CA ALA A 99 14.14 -6.44 5.09
C ALA A 99 12.87 -6.80 4.31
N SER A 100 12.43 -8.07 4.33
CA SER A 100 11.26 -8.53 3.57
C SER A 100 9.91 -7.92 3.95
N THR A 101 9.82 -7.01 4.93
CA THR A 101 8.59 -6.22 5.11
C THR A 101 8.32 -5.32 3.88
N THR A 102 9.34 -5.07 3.05
CA THR A 102 9.23 -4.52 1.68
C THR A 102 8.14 -5.17 0.84
N LYS A 103 7.94 -6.48 0.98
CA LYS A 103 6.98 -7.26 0.19
C LYS A 103 5.52 -6.85 0.42
N ILE A 104 5.23 -6.10 1.49
CA ILE A 104 3.91 -5.48 1.71
C ILE A 104 3.58 -4.51 0.56
N MET A 105 4.55 -3.68 0.15
CA MET A 105 4.36 -2.76 -0.99
C MET A 105 4.20 -3.52 -2.30
N THR A 106 5.01 -4.57 -2.51
CA THR A 106 4.92 -5.44 -3.69
C THR A 106 3.54 -6.08 -3.81
N ALA A 107 3.05 -6.66 -2.72
CA ALA A 107 1.71 -7.26 -2.66
C ALA A 107 0.61 -6.22 -2.88
N LEU A 108 0.70 -5.05 -2.26
CA LEU A 108 -0.28 -3.97 -2.42
C LEU A 108 -0.40 -3.54 -3.89
N ILE A 109 0.72 -3.23 -4.54
CA ILE A 109 0.73 -2.81 -5.95
C ILE A 109 0.19 -3.92 -6.84
N ALA A 110 0.61 -5.16 -6.61
CA ALA A 110 0.14 -6.30 -7.38
C ALA A 110 -1.37 -6.49 -7.28
N ILE A 111 -1.94 -6.41 -6.08
CA ILE A 111 -3.39 -6.51 -5.86
C ILE A 111 -4.15 -5.36 -6.52
N GLN A 112 -3.60 -4.14 -6.51
CA GLN A 112 -4.30 -2.97 -7.05
C GLN A 112 -4.18 -2.82 -8.57
N THR A 113 -3.13 -3.36 -9.19
CA THR A 113 -2.82 -3.09 -10.60
C THR A 113 -2.83 -4.34 -11.48
N GLY A 114 -2.73 -5.52 -10.89
CA GLY A 114 -2.75 -6.79 -11.62
C GLY A 114 -4.15 -7.38 -11.73
N ASN A 115 -4.31 -8.27 -12.72
CA ASN A 115 -5.41 -9.21 -12.73
C ASN A 115 -5.02 -10.42 -11.88
N LEU A 116 -5.76 -10.70 -10.81
CA LEU A 116 -5.41 -11.77 -9.86
C LEU A 116 -5.46 -13.17 -10.47
N ASP A 117 -6.22 -13.34 -11.55
CA ASP A 117 -6.38 -14.63 -12.23
C ASP A 117 -5.50 -14.72 -13.49
N GLN A 118 -4.61 -13.75 -13.72
CA GLN A 118 -3.63 -13.85 -14.81
C GLN A 118 -2.58 -14.91 -14.48
N GLU A 119 -2.31 -15.77 -15.45
CA GLU A 119 -1.24 -16.76 -15.39
C GLU A 119 0.12 -16.08 -15.63
N ILE A 120 1.07 -16.34 -14.73
CA ILE A 120 2.43 -15.80 -14.77
C ILE A 120 3.38 -16.98 -14.85
N THR A 121 4.16 -17.04 -15.93
CA THR A 121 5.25 -18.00 -16.09
C THR A 121 6.46 -17.57 -15.29
N VAL A 122 6.96 -18.45 -14.42
CA VAL A 122 8.20 -18.25 -13.68
C VAL A 122 9.37 -18.31 -14.66
N LYS A 123 10.12 -17.22 -14.74
CA LYS A 123 11.31 -17.10 -15.58
C LYS A 123 12.56 -17.53 -14.82
N ARG A 124 13.67 -17.64 -15.55
CA ARG A 124 14.96 -18.12 -15.01
C ARG A 124 15.58 -17.12 -14.03
N ASP A 125 15.37 -15.82 -14.22
CA ASP A 125 15.78 -14.73 -13.34
C ASP A 125 15.24 -14.86 -11.91
N ALA A 126 13.96 -15.20 -11.73
CA ALA A 126 13.36 -15.42 -10.41
C ALA A 126 14.08 -16.54 -9.63
N TYR A 127 14.46 -17.62 -10.33
CA TYR A 127 15.26 -18.69 -9.75
C TYR A 127 16.70 -18.25 -9.44
N LEU A 128 17.34 -17.52 -10.36
CA LEU A 128 18.73 -17.04 -10.17
C LEU A 128 18.82 -16.05 -9.00
N HIS A 129 17.84 -15.16 -8.85
CA HIS A 129 17.75 -14.21 -7.74
C HIS A 129 17.85 -14.89 -6.37
N VAL A 130 17.18 -16.03 -6.21
CA VAL A 130 17.23 -16.81 -4.96
C VAL A 130 18.60 -17.48 -4.78
N ILE A 131 19.08 -18.21 -5.78
CA ILE A 131 20.26 -19.07 -5.60
C ILE A 131 21.57 -18.27 -5.55
N GLU A 132 21.64 -17.15 -6.28
CA GLU A 132 22.88 -16.36 -6.42
C GLU A 132 22.98 -15.30 -5.31
N LEU A 133 21.85 -14.74 -4.87
CA LEU A 133 21.81 -13.67 -3.88
C LEU A 133 21.35 -14.13 -2.48
N GLY A 134 20.93 -15.39 -2.33
CA GLY A 134 20.52 -15.94 -1.05
C GLY A 134 19.18 -15.40 -0.53
N SER A 135 18.30 -14.92 -1.42
CA SER A 135 16.95 -14.48 -1.02
C SER A 135 16.11 -15.66 -0.52
N SER A 136 15.15 -15.39 0.37
CA SER A 136 14.12 -16.38 0.74
C SER A 136 13.36 -16.85 -0.50
N ASN A 137 12.80 -18.06 -0.51
CA ASN A 137 12.16 -18.62 -1.70
C ASN A 137 10.82 -19.28 -1.41
N ALA A 138 9.94 -19.23 -2.40
CA ALA A 138 8.71 -19.99 -2.46
C ALA A 138 8.89 -21.34 -3.18
N GLY A 139 10.11 -21.65 -3.64
CA GLY A 139 10.43 -22.91 -4.31
C GLY A 139 9.95 -22.96 -5.76
N LEU A 140 9.73 -21.80 -6.39
CA LEU A 140 9.22 -21.72 -7.75
C LEU A 140 10.22 -22.28 -8.76
N VAL A 141 9.75 -23.07 -9.71
CA VAL A 141 10.60 -23.68 -10.74
C VAL A 141 10.41 -22.96 -12.08
N PRO A 142 11.49 -22.58 -12.80
CA PRO A 142 11.36 -21.96 -14.12
C PRO A 142 10.52 -22.79 -15.10
N GLY A 143 9.58 -22.13 -15.77
CA GLY A 143 8.62 -22.74 -16.68
C GLY A 143 7.29 -23.12 -16.01
N GLU A 144 7.22 -23.18 -14.68
CA GLU A 144 5.94 -23.28 -13.98
C GLU A 144 5.09 -22.03 -14.20
N GLN A 145 3.78 -22.20 -14.15
CA GLN A 145 2.82 -21.10 -14.24
C GLN A 145 1.95 -21.05 -12.99
N PHE A 146 1.70 -19.85 -12.50
CA PHE A 146 0.85 -19.60 -11.34
C PHE A 146 -0.03 -18.40 -11.63
N THR A 147 -1.24 -18.39 -11.07
CA THR A 147 -2.02 -17.15 -11.02
C THR A 147 -1.30 -16.10 -10.17
N LEU A 148 -1.51 -14.81 -10.46
CA LEU A 148 -0.99 -13.73 -9.61
C LEU A 148 -1.44 -13.92 -8.14
N ARG A 149 -2.67 -14.38 -7.92
CA ARG A 149 -3.19 -14.70 -6.58
C ARG A 149 -2.33 -15.73 -5.85
N GLU A 150 -1.94 -16.81 -6.52
CA GLU A 150 -1.08 -17.84 -5.95
C GLU A 150 0.31 -17.31 -5.64
N LEU A 151 0.91 -16.54 -6.56
CA LEU A 151 2.20 -15.91 -6.32
C LEU A 151 2.17 -14.95 -5.13
N LEU A 152 1.05 -14.28 -4.84
CA LEU A 152 0.92 -13.45 -3.64
C LEU A 152 0.99 -14.27 -2.35
N TYR A 153 0.50 -15.52 -2.33
CA TYR A 153 0.72 -16.41 -1.18
C TYR A 153 2.19 -16.83 -1.08
N GLY A 154 2.84 -17.19 -2.20
CA GLY A 154 4.28 -17.48 -2.24
C GLY A 154 5.15 -16.28 -1.84
N LEU A 155 4.69 -15.06 -2.11
CA LEU A 155 5.33 -13.82 -1.70
C LEU A 155 5.21 -13.59 -0.19
N MET A 156 4.00 -13.71 0.37
CA MET A 156 3.71 -13.25 1.72
C MET A 156 3.96 -14.30 2.81
N LEU A 157 3.73 -15.59 2.54
CA LEU A 157 3.84 -16.64 3.55
C LEU A 157 5.32 -17.04 3.80
N PRO A 158 6.03 -17.65 2.83
CA PRO A 158 7.41 -18.07 2.99
C PRO A 158 8.40 -16.94 2.68
N SER A 159 7.91 -15.73 2.38
CA SER A 159 8.74 -14.57 2.02
C SER A 159 9.47 -14.71 0.66
N GLY A 160 8.90 -15.44 -0.30
CA GLY A 160 9.55 -15.78 -1.57
C GLY A 160 10.03 -14.57 -2.37
N GLY A 161 11.34 -14.47 -2.58
CA GLY A 161 11.99 -13.50 -3.46
C GLY A 161 11.81 -13.87 -4.92
N ASP A 162 11.84 -15.15 -5.25
CA ASP A 162 11.41 -15.69 -6.56
C ASP A 162 10.01 -15.22 -6.95
N ALA A 163 9.05 -15.29 -6.02
CA ALA A 163 7.70 -14.77 -6.23
C ALA A 163 7.69 -13.24 -6.44
N ALA A 164 8.51 -12.49 -5.69
CA ALA A 164 8.62 -11.05 -5.85
C ALA A 164 9.13 -10.65 -7.25
N ILE A 165 10.17 -11.34 -7.75
CA ILE A 165 10.71 -11.14 -9.09
C ILE A 165 9.65 -11.47 -10.14
N ALA A 166 9.05 -12.66 -10.07
CA ALA A 166 8.02 -13.09 -11.04
C ALA A 166 6.84 -12.12 -11.12
N ILE A 167 6.34 -11.63 -9.98
CA ILE A 167 5.28 -10.62 -9.91
C ILE A 167 5.73 -9.32 -10.55
N SER A 168 6.92 -8.83 -10.20
CA SER A 168 7.43 -7.55 -10.70
C SER A 168 7.66 -7.55 -12.21
N ASP A 169 8.20 -8.64 -12.74
CA ASP A 169 8.42 -8.83 -14.18
C ASP A 169 7.10 -8.86 -14.94
N ALA A 170 6.11 -9.60 -14.45
CA ALA A 170 4.82 -9.72 -15.11
C ALA A 170 4.08 -8.38 -15.16
N LEU A 171 4.15 -7.59 -14.09
CA LEU A 171 3.35 -6.36 -13.95
C LEU A 171 4.04 -5.10 -14.48
N ALA A 172 5.37 -5.07 -14.50
CA ALA A 172 6.15 -3.89 -14.87
C ALA A 172 7.21 -4.15 -15.96
N GLY A 173 7.33 -5.39 -16.44
CA GLY A 173 8.31 -5.80 -17.45
C GLY A 173 9.71 -6.08 -16.90
N SER A 174 10.04 -5.52 -15.74
CA SER A 174 11.27 -5.80 -14.99
C SER A 174 11.13 -5.39 -13.51
N PRO A 175 12.00 -5.87 -12.60
CA PRO A 175 11.96 -5.48 -11.20
C PRO A 175 12.30 -4.00 -11.00
N GLU A 176 13.19 -3.43 -11.83
CA GLU A 176 13.57 -2.01 -11.75
C GLU A 176 12.39 -1.09 -12.08
N ASN A 177 11.62 -1.42 -13.12
CA ASN A 177 10.41 -0.68 -13.44
C ASN A 177 9.36 -0.80 -12.33
N PHE A 178 9.31 -1.94 -11.65
CA PHE A 178 8.44 -2.12 -10.50
C PHE A 178 8.89 -1.28 -9.30
N VAL A 179 10.19 -1.19 -9.03
CA VAL A 179 10.77 -0.32 -7.99
C VAL A 179 10.42 1.15 -8.22
N VAL A 180 10.40 1.62 -9.47
CA VAL A 180 9.89 2.96 -9.80
C VAL A 180 8.43 3.12 -9.34
N ARG A 181 7.59 2.12 -9.58
CA ARG A 181 6.19 2.12 -9.09
C ARG A 181 6.12 2.09 -7.56
N MET A 182 6.97 1.33 -6.89
CA MET A 182 7.01 1.28 -5.42
C MET A 182 7.29 2.67 -4.83
N ASN A 183 8.26 3.40 -5.37
CA ASN A 183 8.56 4.77 -4.92
C ASN A 183 7.46 5.78 -5.28
N LEU A 184 6.78 5.61 -6.42
CA LEU A 184 5.59 6.42 -6.75
C LEU A 184 4.45 6.18 -5.76
N PHE A 185 4.23 4.92 -5.35
CA PHE A 185 3.25 4.57 -4.32
C PHE A 185 3.64 5.14 -2.96
N ALA A 186 4.92 5.06 -2.57
CA ALA A 186 5.42 5.67 -1.34
C ALA A 186 5.12 7.17 -1.30
N SER A 187 5.42 7.89 -2.39
CA SER A 187 5.11 9.32 -2.51
C SER A 187 3.60 9.59 -2.41
N ARG A 188 2.74 8.83 -3.11
CA ARG A 188 1.27 8.99 -3.06
C ARG A 188 0.66 8.71 -1.69
N LEU A 189 1.24 7.78 -0.94
CA LEU A 189 0.81 7.43 0.41
C LEU A 189 1.47 8.30 1.49
N HIS A 190 2.29 9.28 1.09
CA HIS A 190 3.02 10.17 1.98
C HIS A 190 3.91 9.37 2.96
N LEU A 191 4.62 8.37 2.44
CA LEU A 191 5.64 7.59 3.16
C LEU A 191 6.99 8.31 3.01
N PHE A 192 7.21 9.35 3.81
CA PHE A 192 8.31 10.30 3.60
C PHE A 192 9.68 9.76 4.04
N GLN A 193 9.68 8.72 4.86
CA GLN A 193 10.87 8.05 5.39
C GLN A 193 11.06 6.68 4.75
N THR A 194 10.66 6.55 3.47
CA THR A 194 10.69 5.28 2.72
C THR A 194 11.34 5.45 1.36
N HIS A 195 12.29 4.56 1.04
CA HIS A 195 12.88 4.43 -0.29
C HIS A 195 13.09 2.97 -0.65
N TYR A 196 12.60 2.57 -1.82
CA TYR A 196 12.76 1.23 -2.35
C TYR A 196 13.84 1.19 -3.43
N THR A 197 14.71 0.19 -3.37
CA THR A 197 15.71 -0.12 -4.40
C THR A 197 15.54 -1.52 -5.01
N ASN A 198 14.69 -2.37 -4.40
CA ASN A 198 14.36 -3.71 -4.87
C ASN A 198 12.94 -4.08 -4.41
N VAL A 199 12.45 -5.24 -4.87
CA VAL A 199 11.05 -5.68 -4.70
C VAL A 199 10.84 -6.64 -3.53
N ASP A 200 11.90 -7.15 -2.92
CA ASP A 200 11.85 -8.26 -1.98
C ASP A 200 12.46 -7.95 -0.60
N GLY A 201 13.16 -6.81 -0.49
CA GLY A 201 13.82 -6.35 0.73
C GLY A 201 15.15 -7.04 1.02
N LEU A 202 15.78 -7.67 0.03
CA LEU A 202 17.15 -8.16 0.18
C LEU A 202 18.08 -6.94 0.28
N THR A 203 18.45 -6.57 1.50
CA THR A 203 19.25 -5.37 1.75
C THR A 203 20.74 -5.65 1.57
N SER A 204 21.37 -4.98 0.60
CA SER A 204 22.82 -4.92 0.45
C SER A 204 23.39 -3.50 0.65
N GLU A 205 22.53 -2.49 0.78
CA GLU A 205 22.89 -1.07 0.83
C GLU A 205 21.95 -0.26 1.73
N ASP A 206 22.45 0.84 2.31
CA ASP A 206 21.71 1.73 3.20
C ASP A 206 20.63 2.58 2.48
N THR A 207 20.54 2.46 1.15
CA THR A 207 19.56 3.17 0.32
C THR A 207 18.19 2.51 0.33
N HIS A 208 18.06 1.27 0.82
CA HIS A 208 16.78 0.57 0.94
C HIS A 208 16.23 0.64 2.38
N TYR A 209 15.28 1.54 2.64
CA TYR A 209 14.81 1.80 4.00
C TYR A 209 13.32 2.18 4.06
N SER A 210 12.78 2.11 5.28
CA SER A 210 11.49 2.69 5.67
C SER A 210 11.59 3.19 7.12
N SER A 211 10.56 3.85 7.64
CA SER A 211 10.35 4.00 9.08
C SER A 211 9.26 3.03 9.58
N ALA A 212 9.18 2.83 10.90
CA ALA A 212 8.11 2.03 11.49
C ALA A 212 6.74 2.72 11.37
N ALA A 213 6.71 4.06 11.43
CA ALA A 213 5.52 4.87 11.17
C ALA A 213 5.03 4.70 9.72
N ASP A 214 5.93 4.75 8.74
CA ASP A 214 5.61 4.57 7.32
C ASP A 214 5.14 3.14 7.02
N LEU A 215 5.81 2.11 7.54
CA LEU A 215 5.36 0.72 7.41
C LEU A 215 3.98 0.52 8.04
N THR A 216 3.71 1.15 9.18
CA THR A 216 2.39 1.12 9.81
C THR A 216 1.37 1.77 8.89
N ARG A 217 1.64 2.96 8.34
CA ARG A 217 0.74 3.66 7.42
C ARG A 217 0.45 2.86 6.15
N LEU A 218 1.50 2.33 5.51
CA LEU A 218 1.39 1.44 4.35
C LEU A 218 0.49 0.24 4.66
N THR A 219 0.73 -0.41 5.78
CA THR A 219 0.01 -1.63 6.15
C THR A 219 -1.45 -1.34 6.53
N ARG A 220 -1.73 -0.24 7.23
CA ARG A 220 -3.11 0.21 7.49
C ARG A 220 -3.88 0.38 6.19
N TYR A 221 -3.26 1.00 5.19
CA TYR A 221 -3.85 1.16 3.88
C TYR A 221 -4.04 -0.20 3.16
N ALA A 222 -3.03 -1.07 3.17
CA ALA A 222 -3.10 -2.39 2.55
C ALA A 222 -4.21 -3.28 3.18
N LEU A 223 -4.39 -3.21 4.50
CA LEU A 223 -5.40 -3.96 5.24
C LEU A 223 -6.84 -3.51 4.98
N THR A 224 -7.05 -2.38 4.27
CA THR A 224 -8.38 -2.02 3.75
C THR A 224 -8.82 -2.93 2.61
N ASN A 225 -7.88 -3.62 1.96
CA ASN A 225 -8.17 -4.57 0.91
C ASN A 225 -8.43 -5.98 1.51
N PRO A 226 -9.61 -6.58 1.30
CA PRO A 226 -9.96 -7.87 1.89
C PRO A 226 -9.09 -9.03 1.38
N ILE A 227 -8.56 -8.93 0.15
CA ILE A 227 -7.68 -9.95 -0.44
C ILE A 227 -6.31 -9.91 0.25
N PHE A 228 -5.76 -8.72 0.47
CA PHE A 228 -4.52 -8.57 1.22
C PHE A 228 -4.68 -9.14 2.65
N ARG A 229 -5.78 -8.79 3.33
CA ARG A 229 -6.09 -9.27 4.68
C ARG A 229 -6.21 -10.81 4.72
N GLN A 230 -6.89 -11.43 3.75
CA GLN A 230 -6.98 -12.89 3.66
C GLN A 230 -5.59 -13.54 3.52
N ILE A 231 -4.74 -13.02 2.65
CA ILE A 231 -3.42 -13.61 2.37
C ILE A 231 -2.54 -13.56 3.63
N VAL A 232 -2.46 -12.41 4.30
CA VAL A 232 -1.54 -12.25 5.44
C VAL A 232 -1.99 -12.96 6.72
N ASP A 233 -3.29 -13.25 6.84
CA ASP A 233 -3.89 -14.04 7.93
C ASP A 233 -3.83 -15.57 7.66
N THR A 234 -3.37 -15.99 6.47
CA THR A 234 -3.32 -17.41 6.12
C THR A 234 -2.07 -18.08 6.73
N PRO A 235 -2.21 -19.11 7.61
CA PRO A 235 -1.06 -19.79 8.21
C PRO A 235 -0.34 -20.75 7.24
N THR A 236 -1.10 -21.40 6.37
CA THR A 236 -0.58 -22.35 5.39
C THR A 236 -1.43 -22.32 4.13
N TYR A 237 -0.78 -22.34 2.97
CA TYR A 237 -1.42 -22.40 1.66
C TYR A 237 -0.82 -23.55 0.86
N THR A 238 -1.66 -24.46 0.36
CA THR A 238 -1.22 -25.64 -0.37
C THR A 238 -1.84 -25.65 -1.76
N LEU A 239 -0.99 -25.84 -2.77
CA LEU A 239 -1.37 -26.05 -4.15
C LEU A 239 -1.11 -27.51 -4.54
N PRO A 240 -2.10 -28.23 -5.07
CA PRO A 240 -1.88 -29.56 -5.62
C PRO A 240 -1.10 -29.48 -6.95
N THR A 241 -0.58 -30.61 -7.41
CA THR A 241 -0.03 -30.72 -8.77
C THR A 241 -1.09 -30.38 -9.81
N THR A 242 -0.73 -29.56 -10.79
CA THR A 242 -1.56 -29.22 -11.95
C THR A 242 -0.80 -29.52 -13.25
N LYS A 243 -1.32 -29.09 -14.40
CA LYS A 243 -0.55 -29.10 -15.66
C LYS A 243 0.47 -27.95 -15.70
N GLN A 244 0.31 -26.96 -14.83
CA GLN A 244 1.05 -25.70 -14.81
C GLN A 244 2.24 -25.75 -13.84
N HIS A 245 2.11 -26.46 -12.73
CA HIS A 245 3.14 -26.54 -11.69
C HIS A 245 3.04 -27.83 -10.86
N GLY A 246 4.12 -28.19 -10.16
CA GLY A 246 4.16 -29.26 -9.16
C GLY A 246 3.37 -28.92 -7.89
N PRO A 247 3.36 -29.78 -6.87
CA PRO A 247 2.73 -29.44 -5.60
C PRO A 247 3.56 -28.40 -4.84
N HIS A 248 2.91 -27.41 -4.24
CA HIS A 248 3.55 -26.39 -3.40
C HIS A 248 2.85 -26.32 -2.04
N THR A 249 3.61 -26.13 -0.97
CA THR A 249 3.05 -25.84 0.36
C THR A 249 3.87 -24.74 0.99
N TRP A 250 3.20 -23.62 1.24
CA TRP A 250 3.81 -22.44 1.82
C TRP A 250 3.29 -22.22 3.22
N THR A 251 4.21 -22.07 4.16
CA THR A 251 3.90 -21.80 5.57
C THR A 251 4.25 -20.36 5.88
N ASN A 252 3.36 -19.69 6.60
CA ASN A 252 3.57 -18.31 7.01
C ASN A 252 4.73 -18.24 8.01
N THR A 253 5.69 -17.37 7.71
CA THR A 253 6.86 -17.11 8.58
C THR A 253 6.48 -16.36 9.86
N ASN A 254 5.30 -15.77 9.94
CA ASN A 254 4.78 -15.18 11.18
C ASN A 254 4.23 -16.26 12.13
N THR A 255 5.10 -16.76 13.01
CA THR A 255 4.78 -17.74 14.06
C THR A 255 3.74 -17.25 15.07
N LEU A 256 3.50 -15.94 15.16
CA LEU A 256 2.49 -15.39 16.07
C LEU A 256 1.05 -15.67 15.61
N LEU A 257 0.82 -16.00 14.33
CA LEU A 257 -0.51 -16.42 13.86
C LEU A 257 -1.04 -17.64 14.62
N SER A 258 -0.16 -18.58 15.00
CA SER A 258 -0.54 -19.77 15.76
C SER A 258 -0.33 -19.64 17.27
N THR A 259 0.52 -18.72 17.72
CA THR A 259 0.95 -18.64 19.13
C THR A 259 0.37 -17.45 19.89
N TYR A 260 -0.08 -16.40 19.22
CA TYR A 260 -0.71 -15.23 19.86
C TYR A 260 -2.19 -15.13 19.50
N LYS A 261 -3.06 -15.29 20.51
CA LYS A 261 -4.51 -15.22 20.32
C LYS A 261 -4.93 -13.87 19.75
N GLY A 262 -5.56 -13.91 18.59
CA GLY A 262 -6.08 -12.74 17.88
C GLY A 262 -5.09 -12.09 16.92
N MET A 263 -3.92 -12.70 16.68
CA MET A 263 -3.02 -12.27 15.60
C MET A 263 -3.69 -12.44 14.23
N LEU A 264 -3.50 -11.46 13.34
CA LEU A 264 -4.14 -11.40 12.01
C LEU A 264 -3.12 -11.13 10.88
N GLY A 265 -1.82 -11.24 11.16
CA GLY A 265 -0.75 -10.94 10.20
C GLY A 265 0.42 -10.17 10.84
N VAL A 266 1.29 -9.50 10.08
CA VAL A 266 1.21 -9.25 8.63
C VAL A 266 2.43 -9.83 7.92
N LYS A 267 3.64 -9.37 8.25
CA LYS A 267 4.84 -9.82 7.52
C LYS A 267 6.12 -9.66 8.33
N THR A 268 6.90 -10.75 8.38
CA THR A 268 8.26 -10.80 8.92
C THR A 268 9.29 -10.26 7.92
N GLY A 269 10.46 -9.86 8.43
CA GLY A 269 11.65 -9.62 7.61
C GLY A 269 12.91 -9.95 8.40
N HIS A 270 13.97 -10.38 7.70
CA HIS A 270 15.29 -10.55 8.28
C HIS A 270 16.38 -10.37 7.23
N THR A 271 17.38 -9.57 7.56
CA THR A 271 18.73 -9.55 6.97
C THR A 271 19.71 -9.21 8.09
N ASP A 272 21.00 -9.47 7.89
CA ASP A 272 22.01 -9.13 8.91
C ASP A 272 22.01 -7.64 9.27
N LEU A 273 21.72 -6.77 8.29
CA LEU A 273 21.64 -5.33 8.50
C LEU A 273 20.34 -4.89 9.19
N ALA A 274 19.20 -5.51 8.86
CA ALA A 274 17.90 -5.13 9.40
C ALA A 274 17.61 -5.75 10.78
N GLY A 275 18.32 -6.80 11.16
CA GLY A 275 17.93 -7.68 12.25
C GLY A 275 16.57 -8.34 11.98
N TYR A 276 15.89 -8.76 13.04
CA TYR A 276 14.57 -9.39 12.93
C TYR A 276 13.47 -8.34 13.00
N CYS A 277 12.69 -8.25 11.92
CA CYS A 277 11.59 -7.31 11.75
C CYS A 277 10.23 -8.03 11.74
N LEU A 278 9.18 -7.34 12.17
CA LEU A 278 7.79 -7.75 11.97
C LEU A 278 6.87 -6.55 11.92
N VAL A 279 6.02 -6.51 10.90
CA VAL A 279 4.79 -5.72 10.87
C VAL A 279 3.65 -6.65 11.27
N PHE A 280 2.82 -6.24 12.22
CA PHE A 280 1.78 -7.08 12.82
C PHE A 280 0.45 -6.34 12.99
N GLU A 281 -0.64 -7.10 12.95
CA GLU A 281 -1.96 -6.69 13.40
C GLU A 281 -2.48 -7.77 14.35
N ALA A 282 -3.08 -7.36 15.47
CA ALA A 282 -3.89 -8.25 16.28
C ALA A 282 -5.22 -7.61 16.66
N GLN A 283 -6.22 -8.43 16.97
CA GLN A 283 -7.54 -8.00 17.41
C GLN A 283 -7.97 -8.70 18.69
N ARG A 284 -8.58 -7.94 19.62
CA ARG A 284 -9.30 -8.46 20.78
C ARG A 284 -10.61 -7.72 20.94
N ASN A 285 -11.70 -8.47 21.15
CA ASN A 285 -13.04 -7.91 21.38
C ASN A 285 -13.48 -6.88 20.31
N GLY A 286 -13.13 -7.11 19.04
CA GLY A 286 -13.45 -6.20 17.92
C GLY A 286 -12.57 -4.95 17.82
N HIS A 287 -11.57 -4.78 18.69
CA HIS A 287 -10.61 -3.68 18.66
C HIS A 287 -9.26 -4.17 18.13
N SER A 288 -8.65 -3.44 17.19
CA SER A 288 -7.47 -3.88 16.45
C SER A 288 -6.29 -2.96 16.75
N LEU A 289 -5.13 -3.55 17.02
CA LEU A 289 -3.87 -2.84 17.12
C LEU A 289 -2.98 -3.25 15.97
N ILE A 290 -2.30 -2.27 15.39
CA ILE A 290 -1.31 -2.47 14.34
C ILE A 290 0.02 -1.88 14.80
N GLY A 291 1.11 -2.56 14.49
CA GLY A 291 2.42 -2.08 14.87
C GLY A 291 3.56 -2.71 14.09
N VAL A 292 4.74 -2.21 14.38
CA VAL A 292 5.99 -2.60 13.74
C VAL A 292 7.07 -2.71 14.80
N VAL A 293 7.90 -3.74 14.69
CA VAL A 293 9.15 -3.92 15.41
C VAL A 293 10.26 -4.11 14.37
N LEU A 294 11.33 -3.31 14.43
CA LEU A 294 12.51 -3.43 13.56
C LEU A 294 13.78 -3.60 14.39
N ASN A 295 14.77 -4.29 13.81
CA ASN A 295 16.08 -4.49 14.43
C ASN A 295 15.97 -5.13 15.83
N SER A 296 15.23 -6.24 15.91
CA SER A 296 15.33 -7.16 17.05
C SER A 296 16.54 -8.08 16.86
N PRO A 297 17.25 -8.44 17.94
CA PRO A 297 18.45 -9.29 17.87
C PRO A 297 18.18 -10.72 17.40
N ASP A 298 17.01 -11.30 17.74
CA ASP A 298 16.60 -12.61 17.26
C ASP A 298 15.07 -12.73 17.12
N GLN A 299 14.62 -13.83 16.50
CA GLN A 299 13.20 -14.13 16.28
C GLN A 299 12.41 -14.33 17.58
N ALA A 300 12.95 -15.04 18.58
CA ALA A 300 12.22 -15.31 19.81
C ALA A 300 12.04 -14.02 20.62
N ILE A 301 13.05 -13.17 20.68
CA ILE A 301 12.98 -11.84 21.29
C ILE A 301 11.99 -10.95 20.54
N ARG A 302 12.00 -10.97 19.20
CA ARG A 302 11.07 -10.22 18.36
C ARG A 302 9.62 -10.61 18.65
N ASP A 303 9.34 -11.90 18.73
CA ASP A 303 8.01 -12.45 19.03
C ASP A 303 7.57 -12.12 20.47
N GLN A 304 8.50 -12.14 21.44
CA GLN A 304 8.24 -11.73 22.82
C GLN A 304 7.94 -10.24 22.93
N ASP A 305 8.72 -9.39 22.26
CA ASP A 305 8.53 -7.94 22.27
C ASP A 305 7.19 -7.55 21.66
N VAL A 306 6.82 -8.16 20.54
CA VAL A 306 5.49 -7.96 19.91
C VAL A 306 4.37 -8.41 20.86
N SER A 307 4.52 -9.57 21.50
CA SER A 307 3.53 -10.07 22.46
C SER A 307 3.38 -9.16 23.68
N LYS A 308 4.49 -8.65 24.23
CA LYS A 308 4.49 -7.67 25.33
C LYS A 308 3.80 -6.38 24.92
N LEU A 309 4.14 -5.85 23.74
CA LEU A 309 3.62 -4.60 23.21
C LEU A 309 2.10 -4.68 22.97
N LEU A 310 1.63 -5.78 22.38
CA LEU A 310 0.20 -6.03 22.19
C LEU A 310 -0.54 -6.24 23.51
N ASN A 311 0.03 -7.02 24.44
CA ASN A 311 -0.59 -7.22 25.76
C ASN A 311 -0.73 -5.91 26.54
N TRP A 312 0.30 -5.05 26.46
CA TRP A 312 0.25 -3.71 27.03
C TRP A 312 -0.81 -2.84 26.33
N GLY A 313 -0.80 -2.78 25.00
CA GLY A 313 -1.74 -1.97 24.23
C GLY A 313 -3.20 -2.35 24.46
N PHE A 314 -3.52 -3.65 24.50
CA PHE A 314 -4.87 -4.12 24.81
C PHE A 314 -5.27 -3.95 26.29
N GLY A 315 -4.30 -3.66 27.17
CA GLY A 315 -4.55 -3.34 28.57
C GLY A 315 -4.79 -1.86 28.84
N LEU A 316 -4.61 -1.00 27.83
CA LEU A 316 -4.83 0.44 27.98
C LEU A 316 -6.32 0.76 28.17
N PRO A 317 -6.65 1.79 28.96
CA PRO A 317 -8.04 2.21 29.14
C PRO A 317 -8.56 2.90 27.87
N MET A 318 -9.81 2.60 27.53
CA MET A 318 -10.60 3.37 26.57
C MET A 318 -11.08 4.65 27.26
N LYS A 319 -10.82 5.82 26.68
CA LYS A 319 -11.42 7.09 27.08
C LYS A 319 -12.58 7.46 26.18
#